data_AF-A0A660M6E6-F1
#
_entry.id   AF-A0A660M6E6-F1
#
_cell.length_a   1.000
_cell.length_b   1.000
_cell.length_c   1.000
_cell.angle_alpha   90.00
_cell.angle_beta   90.00
_cell.angle_gamma   90.00
#
_symmetry.space_group_name_H-M   'P 1'
#
loop_
_entity.id
_entity.type
_entity.pdbx_description
1 polymer ?
#
loop_
_entity_poly.entity_id
_entity_poly.type
_entity_poly.pdbx_seq_one_letter_code
_entity_poly.pdbx_strand_id
1 'polypeptide(L)'
;MDSSVKKQLFILSAIIVAILSVVTLLWWWLTPSQSKKTEDQSKVNSYTDPYSGETVYNPPGRVPERYRSRNDIVYLGLSELLNHGFTEPQVGQYKVYIKKYSDKRAAKKEKVISEVTINFDSYKQIIDKKTGETTVTFDIILNRNQQLSYIAKVFMPSVNKIEMSIYSKDDTSLSTPLFDSKTDGLAD
;
A
#
# COMPACT_ATOMS: atom_id res chain seq x y z
N MET A 1 -33.81 -75.53 19.59
CA MET A 1 -33.30 -74.83 18.39
C MET A 1 -32.17 -75.66 17.82
N ASP A 2 -32.42 -76.26 16.66
CA ASP A 2 -31.55 -77.25 16.02
C ASP A 2 -30.14 -76.70 15.77
N SER A 3 -29.12 -77.55 15.97
CA SER A 3 -27.70 -77.19 15.80
C SER A 3 -27.39 -76.72 14.38
N SER A 4 -28.14 -77.21 13.40
CA SER A 4 -28.04 -76.80 11.99
C SER A 4 -28.54 -75.37 11.75
N VAL A 5 -29.68 -75.02 12.36
CA VAL A 5 -30.26 -73.66 12.30
C VAL A 5 -29.36 -72.64 13.00
N LYS A 6 -28.75 -73.00 14.13
CA LYS A 6 -27.77 -72.13 14.82
C LYS A 6 -26.55 -71.84 13.94
N LYS A 7 -25.99 -72.86 13.26
CA LYS A 7 -24.84 -72.68 12.36
C LYS A 7 -25.19 -71.78 11.16
N GLN A 8 -26.36 -71.97 10.56
CA GLN A 8 -26.83 -71.10 9.48
C GLN A 8 -27.04 -69.64 9.94
N LEU A 9 -27.57 -69.44 11.15
CA LEU A 9 -27.75 -68.09 11.71
C LEU A 9 -26.41 -67.38 11.98
N PHE A 10 -25.39 -68.13 12.43
CA PHE A 10 -24.03 -67.61 12.62
C PHE A 10 -23.35 -67.25 11.29
N ILE A 11 -23.56 -68.03 10.23
CA ILE A 11 -23.01 -67.71 8.90
C ILE A 11 -23.67 -66.46 8.33
N LEU A 12 -25.00 -66.35 8.45
CA LEU A 12 -25.75 -65.16 8.01
C LEU A 12 -25.34 -63.90 8.77
N SER A 13 -25.15 -63.97 10.09
CA SER A 13 -24.69 -62.82 10.88
C SER A 13 -23.26 -62.42 10.52
N ALA A 14 -22.37 -63.38 10.28
CA ALA A 14 -21.00 -63.10 9.86
C ALA A 14 -20.93 -62.39 8.50
N ILE A 15 -21.77 -62.80 7.53
CA ILE A 15 -21.85 -62.14 6.22
C ILE A 15 -22.35 -60.70 6.37
N ILE A 16 -23.38 -60.46 7.18
CA ILE A 16 -23.92 -59.12 7.41
C ILE A 16 -22.87 -58.20 8.04
N VAL A 17 -22.13 -58.69 9.04
CA VAL A 17 -21.05 -57.93 9.69
C VAL A 17 -19.91 -57.63 8.72
N ALA A 18 -19.55 -58.59 7.85
CA ALA A 18 -18.54 -58.39 6.83
C ALA A 18 -18.95 -57.31 5.82
N ILE A 19 -20.19 -57.34 5.32
CA ILE A 19 -20.71 -56.32 4.40
C ILE A 19 -20.71 -54.93 5.06
N LEU A 20 -21.19 -54.83 6.31
CA LEU A 20 -21.18 -53.57 7.05
C LEU A 20 -19.77 -53.01 7.23
N SER A 21 -18.77 -53.87 7.50
CA SER A 21 -17.37 -53.44 7.66
C SER A 21 -16.76 -52.92 6.35
N VAL A 22 -17.12 -53.51 5.21
CA VAL A 22 -16.66 -53.06 3.89
C VAL A 22 -17.28 -51.71 3.54
N VAL A 23 -18.56 -51.51 3.85
CA VAL A 23 -19.25 -50.24 3.61
C VAL A 23 -18.65 -49.11 4.46
N THR A 24 -18.34 -49.36 5.74
CA THR A 24 -17.73 -48.34 6.60
C THR A 24 -16.30 -47.99 6.18
N LEU A 25 -15.51 -48.98 5.73
CA LEU A 25 -14.17 -48.74 5.18
C LEU A 25 -14.21 -47.94 3.88
N LEU A 26 -15.15 -48.25 2.99
CA LEU A 26 -15.36 -47.48 1.75
C LEU A 26 -15.82 -46.05 2.05
N TRP A 27 -16.70 -45.86 3.03
CA TRP A 27 -17.14 -44.53 3.45
C TRP A 27 -16.01 -43.71 4.06
N TRP A 28 -15.12 -44.32 4.85
CA TRP A 28 -13.93 -43.64 5.37
C TRP A 28 -12.96 -43.23 4.24
N TRP A 29 -12.82 -44.07 3.20
CA TRP A 29 -11.91 -43.76 2.11
C TRP A 29 -12.47 -42.70 1.13
N LEU A 30 -13.80 -42.64 0.99
CA LEU A 30 -14.49 -41.68 0.13
C LEU A 30 -14.84 -40.36 0.81
N THR A 31 -14.79 -40.27 2.15
CA THR A 31 -14.85 -38.97 2.81
C THR A 31 -13.57 -38.21 2.45
N PRO A 32 -13.64 -37.09 1.72
CA PRO A 32 -12.47 -36.24 1.56
C PRO A 32 -12.02 -35.92 2.97
N SER A 33 -10.77 -36.26 3.29
CA SER A 33 -10.12 -35.74 4.49
C SER A 33 -10.37 -34.24 4.42
N GLN A 34 -11.27 -33.73 5.26
CA GLN A 34 -11.42 -32.31 5.42
C GLN A 34 -10.03 -31.91 5.88
N SER A 35 -9.25 -31.35 4.96
CA SER A 35 -8.15 -30.49 5.32
C SER A 35 -8.76 -29.62 6.40
N LYS A 36 -8.31 -29.80 7.64
CA LYS A 36 -8.53 -28.76 8.64
C LYS A 36 -8.16 -27.51 7.88
N LYS A 37 -9.14 -26.64 7.63
CA LYS A 37 -8.83 -25.29 7.21
C LYS A 37 -8.00 -24.79 8.37
N THR A 38 -6.69 -24.95 8.26
CA THR A 38 -5.74 -24.13 8.97
C THR A 38 -6.20 -22.75 8.55
N GLU A 39 -6.95 -22.11 9.45
CA GLU A 39 -7.34 -20.73 9.31
C GLU A 39 -6.04 -20.02 9.03
N ASP A 40 -5.92 -19.59 7.77
CA ASP A 40 -4.70 -19.00 7.29
C ASP A 40 -4.53 -17.67 8.02
N GLN A 41 -3.76 -17.71 9.11
CA GLN A 41 -3.36 -16.53 9.87
C GLN A 41 -2.46 -15.60 9.03
N SER A 42 -2.24 -15.90 7.74
CA SER A 42 -1.55 -15.03 6.77
C SER A 42 -2.48 -14.12 5.96
N LYS A 43 -3.71 -13.81 6.44
CA LYS A 43 -4.36 -12.55 6.04
C LYS A 43 -3.53 -11.38 6.58
N VAL A 44 -2.43 -11.08 5.90
CA VAL A 44 -1.78 -9.78 6.00
C VAL A 44 -2.86 -8.78 5.65
N ASN A 45 -3.29 -7.95 6.60
CA ASN A 45 -4.28 -6.92 6.34
C ASN A 45 -3.59 -5.86 5.50
N SER A 46 -3.48 -6.06 4.20
CA SER A 46 -3.04 -5.01 3.29
C SER A 46 -4.23 -4.18 2.83
N TYR A 47 -3.99 -2.90 2.57
CA TYR A 47 -4.93 -2.07 1.84
C TYR A 47 -4.19 -1.34 0.72
N THR A 48 -4.85 -1.18 -0.42
CA THR A 48 -4.37 -0.32 -1.50
C THR A 48 -4.80 1.11 -1.19
N ASP A 49 -3.86 2.04 -1.11
CA ASP A 49 -4.19 3.45 -0.96
C ASP A 49 -4.91 3.95 -2.22
N PRO A 50 -6.13 4.52 -2.11
CA PRO A 50 -6.96 4.85 -3.26
C PRO A 50 -6.43 6.02 -4.12
N TYR A 51 -5.45 6.79 -3.62
CA TYR A 51 -4.90 7.94 -4.34
C TYR A 51 -3.57 7.60 -5.04
N SER A 52 -2.71 6.87 -4.35
CA SER A 52 -1.38 6.51 -4.85
C SER A 52 -1.32 5.16 -5.54
N GLY A 53 -2.29 4.27 -5.29
CA GLY A 53 -2.27 2.89 -5.78
C GLY A 53 -1.31 1.96 -5.01
N GLU A 54 -0.57 2.47 -4.02
CA GLU A 54 0.39 1.68 -3.26
C GLU A 54 -0.29 0.73 -2.27
N THR A 55 0.22 -0.51 -2.18
CA THR A 55 -0.26 -1.50 -1.21
C THR A 55 0.48 -1.34 0.11
N VAL A 56 -0.24 -0.95 1.15
CA VAL A 56 0.27 -0.80 2.52
C VAL A 56 -0.05 -2.07 3.32
N TYR A 57 0.96 -2.70 3.92
CA TYR A 57 0.80 -3.94 4.68
C TYR A 57 0.60 -3.67 6.18
N ASN A 58 -0.44 -4.26 6.78
CA ASN A 58 -0.66 -4.31 8.23
C ASN A 58 -0.66 -5.78 8.71
N PRO A 59 0.48 -6.34 9.15
CA PRO A 59 0.55 -7.73 9.56
C PRO A 59 -0.31 -8.01 10.81
N PRO A 60 -1.05 -9.14 10.86
CA PRO A 60 -1.86 -9.49 12.03
C PRO A 60 -0.98 -9.69 13.27
N GLY A 61 -1.40 -9.15 14.41
CA GLY A 61 -0.68 -9.28 15.69
C GLY A 61 0.61 -8.45 15.81
N ARG A 62 0.98 -7.70 14.78
CA ARG A 62 1.99 -6.64 14.88
C ARG A 62 1.27 -5.31 15.02
N VAL A 63 1.90 -4.38 15.74
CA VAL A 63 1.48 -2.98 15.72
C VAL A 63 1.47 -2.58 14.22
N PRO A 64 0.44 -1.89 13.69
CA PRO A 64 0.56 -1.22 12.39
C PRO A 64 1.90 -0.48 12.38
N GLU A 65 2.59 -0.37 11.24
CA GLU A 65 3.84 0.40 11.17
C GLU A 65 3.65 1.76 11.86
N ARG A 66 3.99 1.81 13.14
CA ARG A 66 3.83 2.96 14.00
C ARG A 66 5.22 3.53 14.05
N TYR A 67 5.39 4.55 13.22
CA TYR A 67 6.32 5.64 13.43
C TYR A 67 7.75 5.19 13.77
N ARG A 68 8.55 4.92 12.74
CA ARG A 68 9.97 5.24 12.87
C ARG A 68 10.05 6.74 13.14
N SER A 69 10.70 7.14 14.25
CA SER A 69 10.90 8.54 14.68
C SER A 69 9.65 9.41 14.85
N ARG A 70 9.65 10.27 15.88
CA ARG A 70 8.58 11.28 16.09
C ARG A 70 8.52 12.32 14.95
N ASN A 71 9.46 12.28 14.01
CA ASN A 71 9.64 13.22 12.91
C ASN A 71 9.72 12.57 11.51
N ASP A 72 9.54 11.24 11.34
CA ASP A 72 9.57 10.68 9.98
C ASP A 72 8.22 10.89 9.29
N ILE A 73 8.28 11.46 8.10
CA ILE A 73 7.14 11.65 7.22
C ILE A 73 6.88 10.33 6.50
N VAL A 74 5.66 9.81 6.57
CA VAL A 74 5.22 8.68 5.75
C VAL A 74 4.97 9.20 4.33
N TYR A 75 5.57 8.56 3.33
CA TYR A 75 5.39 8.93 1.92
C TYR A 75 4.69 7.79 1.20
N LEU A 76 3.56 8.11 0.56
CA LEU A 76 2.78 7.22 -0.29
C LEU A 76 2.81 7.75 -1.73
N GLY A 77 3.10 6.86 -2.67
CA GLY A 77 3.20 7.13 -4.11
C GLY A 77 4.63 7.39 -4.61
N LEU A 78 5.67 7.16 -3.80
CA LEU A 78 7.05 7.35 -4.24
C LEU A 78 7.48 6.29 -5.27
N SER A 79 6.97 5.07 -5.15
CA SER A 79 7.28 4.00 -6.11
C SER A 79 6.72 4.32 -7.49
N GLU A 80 5.54 4.91 -7.55
CA GLU A 80 4.95 5.37 -8.80
C GLU A 80 5.69 6.56 -9.40
N LEU A 81 6.30 7.45 -8.61
CA LEU A 81 7.19 8.48 -9.17
C LEU A 81 8.36 7.85 -9.94
N LEU A 82 8.95 6.76 -9.41
CA LEU A 82 10.01 6.02 -10.09
C LEU A 82 9.48 5.37 -11.39
N ASN A 83 8.29 4.76 -11.35
CA ASN A 83 7.64 4.20 -12.55
C ASN A 83 7.37 5.27 -13.61
N HIS A 84 7.12 6.51 -13.18
CA HIS A 84 6.93 7.68 -14.04
C HIS A 84 8.24 8.43 -14.38
N GLY A 85 9.39 7.78 -14.21
CA GLY A 85 10.67 8.25 -14.73
C GLY A 85 11.46 9.18 -13.81
N PHE A 86 11.03 9.38 -12.57
CA PHE A 86 11.91 9.99 -11.57
C PHE A 86 13.07 9.04 -11.26
N THR A 87 14.26 9.59 -11.06
CA THR A 87 15.40 8.84 -10.54
C THR A 87 15.38 8.78 -9.01
N GLU A 88 16.05 7.79 -8.42
CA GLU A 88 16.22 7.71 -6.97
C GLU A 88 16.78 9.00 -6.34
N PRO A 89 17.81 9.67 -6.91
CA PRO A 89 18.25 10.99 -6.44
C PRO A 89 17.16 12.07 -6.47
N GLN A 90 16.29 12.06 -7.48
CA GLN A 90 15.18 13.01 -7.60
C GLN A 90 14.09 12.72 -6.55
N VAL A 91 13.75 11.45 -6.33
CA VAL A 91 12.84 11.04 -5.23
C VAL A 91 13.41 11.42 -3.86
N GLY A 92 14.73 11.26 -3.66
CA GLY A 92 15.42 11.73 -2.46
C GLY A 92 15.27 13.24 -2.25
N GLN A 93 15.49 14.05 -3.29
CA GLN A 93 15.28 15.50 -3.24
C GLN A 93 13.83 15.88 -2.95
N TYR A 94 12.86 15.17 -3.53
CA TYR A 94 11.45 15.38 -3.24
C TYR A 94 11.16 15.25 -1.74
N LYS A 95 11.67 14.19 -1.09
CA LYS A 95 11.53 14.00 0.37
C LYS A 95 12.18 15.13 1.15
N VAL A 96 13.37 15.59 0.74
CA VAL A 96 14.05 16.73 1.38
C VAL A 96 13.19 18.00 1.28
N TYR A 97 12.61 18.28 0.12
CA TYR A 97 11.79 19.47 -0.07
C TYR A 97 10.46 19.41 0.68
N ILE A 98 9.80 18.25 0.74
CA ILE A 98 8.63 18.05 1.61
C ILE A 98 8.98 18.28 3.07
N LYS A 99 10.14 17.80 3.54
CA LYS A 99 10.60 18.07 4.90
C LYS A 99 10.83 19.56 5.13
N LYS A 100 11.53 20.25 4.22
CA LYS A 100 11.74 21.72 4.31
C LYS A 100 10.41 22.48 4.36
N TYR A 101 9.42 22.05 3.58
CA TYR A 101 8.08 22.63 3.66
C TYR A 101 7.42 22.37 5.03
N SER A 102 7.52 21.15 5.55
CA SER A 102 7.03 20.81 6.90
C SER A 102 7.65 21.70 7.98
N ASP A 103 8.97 21.94 7.91
CA ASP A 103 9.69 22.83 8.83
C ASP A 103 9.20 24.29 8.69
N LYS A 104 8.97 24.78 7.46
CA LYS A 104 8.39 26.12 7.18
C LYS A 104 6.99 26.27 7.78
N ARG A 105 6.15 25.23 7.69
CA ARG A 105 4.82 25.20 8.32
C ARG A 105 4.91 25.26 9.84
N ALA A 106 5.80 24.46 10.43
CA ALA A 106 6.05 24.47 11.87
C ALA A 106 6.47 25.86 12.38
N ALA A 107 7.37 26.54 11.66
CA ALA A 107 7.81 27.91 12.00
C ALA A 107 6.64 28.93 11.98
N LYS A 108 5.64 28.70 11.13
CA LYS A 108 4.39 29.48 11.08
C LYS A 108 3.32 29.02 12.08
N LYS A 109 3.66 28.09 12.99
CA LYS A 109 2.72 27.45 13.93
C LYS A 109 1.58 26.68 13.24
N GLU A 110 1.80 26.27 11.99
CA GLU A 110 0.92 25.33 11.30
C GLU A 110 1.27 23.89 11.67
N LYS A 111 0.40 22.94 11.31
CA LYS A 111 0.62 21.53 11.58
C LYS A 111 1.79 20.98 10.75
N VAL A 112 2.67 20.25 11.43
CA VAL A 112 3.76 19.48 10.83
C VAL A 112 3.17 18.40 9.92
N ILE A 113 3.84 18.14 8.81
CA ILE A 113 3.50 17.06 7.87
C ILE A 113 4.00 15.74 8.47
N SER A 114 3.10 14.80 8.69
CA SER A 114 3.38 13.43 9.13
C SER A 114 3.12 12.38 8.05
N GLU A 115 2.29 12.70 7.06
CA GLU A 115 1.97 11.84 5.93
C GLU A 115 1.85 12.69 4.65
N VAL A 116 2.40 12.19 3.55
CA VAL A 116 2.20 12.73 2.20
C VAL A 116 1.72 11.61 1.30
N THR A 117 0.61 11.84 0.62
CA THR A 117 0.09 10.95 -0.43
C THR A 117 0.11 11.68 -1.76
N ILE A 118 0.70 11.07 -2.78
CA ILE A 118 0.67 11.58 -4.15
C ILE A 118 -0.56 11.01 -4.85
N ASN A 119 -1.38 11.88 -5.43
CA ASN A 119 -2.55 11.46 -6.19
C ASN A 119 -2.21 11.36 -7.69
N PHE A 120 -2.06 10.14 -8.19
CA PHE A 120 -1.66 9.92 -9.58
C PHE A 120 -2.77 10.19 -10.60
N ASP A 121 -4.05 10.23 -10.19
CA ASP A 121 -5.15 10.64 -11.08
C ASP A 121 -4.96 12.07 -11.61
N SER A 122 -4.21 12.90 -10.88
CA SER A 122 -3.92 14.29 -11.23
C SER A 122 -2.57 14.48 -11.92
N TYR A 123 -1.82 13.39 -12.14
CA TYR A 123 -0.47 13.45 -12.70
C TYR A 123 -0.47 13.97 -14.13
N LYS A 124 0.33 15.01 -14.39
CA LYS A 124 0.53 15.62 -15.70
C LYS A 124 2.02 15.85 -15.93
N GLN A 125 2.51 15.47 -17.11
CA GLN A 125 3.89 15.66 -17.51
C GLN A 125 3.97 16.43 -18.82
N ILE A 126 4.86 17.41 -18.86
CA ILE A 126 5.19 18.21 -20.03
C ILE A 126 6.70 18.10 -20.24
N ILE A 127 7.11 17.73 -21.46
CA ILE A 127 8.52 17.60 -21.83
C ILE A 127 8.81 18.63 -22.92
N ASP A 128 9.78 19.51 -22.67
CA ASP A 128 10.29 20.41 -23.70
C ASP A 128 11.10 19.60 -24.72
N LYS A 129 10.66 19.61 -25.98
CA LYS A 129 11.29 18.80 -27.05
C LYS A 129 12.66 19.31 -27.48
N LYS A 130 13.01 20.56 -27.18
CA LYS A 130 14.28 21.19 -27.55
C LYS A 130 15.33 20.98 -26.47
N THR A 131 14.95 21.18 -25.19
CA THR A 131 15.88 21.10 -24.06
C THR A 131 15.87 19.74 -23.38
N GLY A 132 14.80 18.95 -23.55
CA GLY A 132 14.57 17.70 -22.83
C GLY A 132 14.13 17.91 -21.37
N GLU A 133 13.96 19.16 -20.95
CA GLU A 133 13.52 19.49 -19.59
C GLU A 133 12.09 19.03 -19.37
N THR A 134 11.85 18.48 -18.18
CA THR A 134 10.53 17.91 -17.84
C THR A 134 9.90 18.71 -16.71
N THR A 135 8.63 19.07 -16.88
CA THR A 135 7.78 19.60 -15.81
C THR A 135 6.68 18.60 -15.50
N VAL A 136 6.59 18.21 -14.24
CA VAL A 136 5.55 17.32 -13.71
C VAL A 136 4.65 18.12 -12.77
N THR A 137 3.36 17.85 -12.77
CA THR A 137 2.40 18.43 -11.82
C THR A 137 1.47 17.32 -11.32
N PHE A 138 1.25 17.27 -10.01
CA PHE A 138 0.29 16.35 -9.38
C PHE A 138 -0.19 16.93 -8.05
N ASP A 139 -1.36 16.49 -7.62
CA ASP A 139 -1.91 16.79 -6.32
C ASP A 139 -1.19 15.96 -5.25
N ILE A 140 -0.96 16.60 -4.10
CA ILE A 140 -0.49 15.96 -2.88
C ILE A 140 -1.51 16.17 -1.77
N ILE A 141 -1.73 15.13 -0.97
CA ILE A 141 -2.57 15.18 0.23
C ILE A 141 -1.63 15.08 1.42
N LEU A 142 -1.58 16.15 2.21
CA LEU A 142 -0.78 16.22 3.43
C LEU A 142 -1.67 15.88 4.61
N ASN A 143 -1.21 14.97 5.47
CA ASN A 143 -1.96 14.51 6.64
C ASN A 143 -3.39 14.14 6.26
N ARG A 144 -3.60 13.02 5.54
CA ARG A 144 -4.89 12.64 4.92
C ARG A 144 -6.10 12.71 5.85
N ASN A 145 -5.92 12.47 7.15
CA ASN A 145 -6.95 12.65 8.18
C ASN A 145 -7.46 14.10 8.34
N GLN A 146 -6.77 15.08 7.78
CA GLN A 146 -7.07 16.51 7.78
C GLN A 146 -7.43 17.03 6.38
N GLN A 147 -7.37 16.17 5.35
CA GLN A 147 -7.72 16.47 3.96
C GLN A 147 -7.01 17.71 3.37
N LEU A 148 -5.78 18.00 3.79
CA LEU A 148 -5.05 19.16 3.31
C LEU A 148 -4.49 18.87 1.90
N SER A 149 -5.21 19.29 0.86
CA SER A 149 -4.85 19.05 -0.53
C SER A 149 -4.10 20.23 -1.13
N TYR A 150 -3.03 19.95 -1.87
CA TYR A 150 -2.16 20.94 -2.51
C TYR A 150 -1.75 20.46 -3.90
N ILE A 151 -1.18 21.37 -4.69
CA ILE A 151 -0.60 21.03 -6.00
C ILE A 151 0.91 21.10 -5.87
N ALA A 152 1.61 20.03 -6.25
CA ALA A 152 3.06 20.00 -6.40
C ALA A 152 3.42 20.17 -7.88
N LYS A 153 4.29 21.13 -8.17
CA LYS A 153 4.91 21.31 -9.48
C LYS A 153 6.40 21.00 -9.35
N VAL A 154 6.87 20.04 -10.13
CA VAL A 154 8.25 19.56 -10.12
C VAL A 154 8.89 19.82 -11.48
N PHE A 155 9.92 20.64 -11.52
CA PHE A 155 10.74 20.87 -12.70
C PHE A 155 12.03 20.07 -12.61
N MET A 156 12.42 19.41 -13.70
CA MET A 156 13.58 18.53 -13.79
C MET A 156 14.56 19.11 -14.82
N PRO A 157 15.49 19.99 -14.40
CA PRO A 157 16.50 20.53 -15.30
C PRO A 157 17.55 19.48 -15.71
N SER A 158 17.68 18.41 -14.93
CA SER A 158 18.59 17.30 -15.24
C SER A 158 18.17 16.01 -14.54
N VAL A 159 18.77 14.88 -14.93
CA VAL A 159 18.46 13.53 -14.40
C VAL A 159 18.69 13.38 -12.89
N ASN A 160 19.49 14.25 -12.28
CA ASN A 160 19.87 14.18 -10.86
C ASN A 160 19.39 15.39 -10.06
N LYS A 161 18.57 16.27 -10.63
CA LYS A 161 18.11 17.48 -9.96
C LYS A 161 16.62 17.67 -10.19
N ILE A 162 15.91 18.05 -9.13
CA ILE A 162 14.56 18.62 -9.26
C ILE A 162 14.51 19.98 -8.60
N GLU A 163 13.54 20.77 -9.03
CA GLU A 163 13.11 22.01 -8.39
C GLU A 163 11.61 21.85 -8.15
N MET A 164 11.13 22.19 -6.96
CA MET A 164 9.76 21.90 -6.54
C MET A 164 9.10 23.12 -5.93
N SER A 165 7.87 23.37 -6.36
CA SER A 165 7.00 24.38 -5.77
C SER A 165 5.67 23.74 -5.35
N ILE A 166 5.14 24.17 -4.20
CA ILE A 166 3.85 23.71 -3.66
C ILE A 166 2.87 24.89 -3.64
N TYR A 167 1.67 24.66 -4.15
CA TYR A 167 0.61 25.66 -4.28
C TYR A 167 -0.64 25.23 -3.52
N SER A 168 -1.47 26.20 -3.12
CA SER A 168 -2.83 25.89 -2.68
C SER A 168 -3.60 25.26 -3.84
N LYS A 169 -4.48 24.31 -3.56
CA LYS A 169 -5.37 23.73 -4.57
C LYS A 169 -6.34 24.75 -5.18
N ASP A 170 -6.57 25.86 -4.47
CA ASP A 170 -7.40 26.97 -4.95
C ASP A 170 -6.67 27.89 -5.94
N ASP A 171 -5.33 27.84 -6.02
CA ASP A 171 -4.53 28.64 -6.96
C ASP A 171 -4.43 27.93 -8.32
N THR A 172 -5.45 28.13 -9.15
CA THR A 172 -5.49 27.58 -10.52
C THR A 172 -4.44 28.17 -11.46
N SER A 173 -3.88 29.33 -11.12
CA SER A 173 -2.85 30.00 -11.92
C SER A 173 -1.43 29.53 -11.61
N LEU A 174 -1.24 28.86 -10.46
CA LEU A 174 0.05 28.44 -9.93
C LEU A 174 1.04 29.62 -9.89
N SER A 175 0.57 30.81 -9.53
CA SER A 175 1.37 32.04 -9.57
C SER A 175 2.13 32.27 -8.27
N THR A 176 1.56 31.85 -7.12
CA THR A 176 2.10 32.20 -5.80
C THR A 176 2.36 30.95 -4.97
N PRO A 177 3.60 30.45 -4.96
CA PRO A 177 3.91 29.22 -4.23
C PRO A 177 3.85 29.43 -2.70
N LEU A 178 3.27 28.46 -1.99
CA LEU A 178 3.38 28.34 -0.53
C LEU A 178 4.79 27.89 -0.11
N PHE A 179 5.44 27.14 -1.00
CA PHE A 179 6.83 26.71 -0.90
C PHE A 179 7.47 26.70 -2.28
N ASP A 180 8.71 27.16 -2.39
CA ASP A 180 9.52 27.09 -3.61
C ASP A 180 10.95 26.68 -3.25
N SER A 181 11.44 25.57 -3.81
CA SER A 181 12.77 25.05 -3.50
C SER A 181 13.91 25.99 -3.92
N LYS A 182 13.68 26.92 -4.84
CA LYS A 182 14.72 27.90 -5.25
C LYS A 182 14.91 28.99 -4.21
N THR A 183 13.84 29.44 -3.57
CA THR A 183 13.88 30.55 -2.62
C THR A 183 13.88 30.07 -1.17
N ASP A 184 13.10 29.04 -0.87
CA ASP A 184 13.00 28.45 0.48
C ASP A 184 14.00 27.30 0.69
N GLY A 185 14.60 26.78 -0.39
CA GLY A 185 15.55 25.67 -0.31
C GLY A 185 17.00 26.07 -0.06
N LEU A 186 17.35 27.37 -0.14
CA LEU A 186 18.70 27.92 0.01
C LEU A 186 19.13 28.13 1.48
N ALA A 187 18.67 27.29 2.40
CA ALA A 187 19.35 27.15 3.69
C ALA A 187 20.35 26.00 3.57
N ASP A 188 21.56 26.34 3.14
CA ASP A 188 22.83 25.69 3.50
C ASP A 188 23.79 26.82 3.95
#